data_AF-A0A6B3P1C4-F1
#
_entry.id   AF-A0A6B3P1C4-F1
#
_cell.length_a   1.000
_cell.length_b   1.000
_cell.length_c   1.000
_cell.angle_alpha   90.00
_cell.angle_beta   90.00
_cell.angle_gamma   90.00
#
_symmetry.space_group_name_H-M   'P 1'
#
loop_
_entity.id
_entity.type
_entity.pdbx_description
1 polymer ?
#
loop_
_entity_poly.entity_id
_entity_poly.type
_entity_poly.pdbx_seq_one_letter_code
_entity_poly.pdbx_strand_id
1 'polypeptide(L)'
;MKRLLMPLLTASAMLLTTAAHSHELLVGTHDAIYRYHFDSQTGQLDNTPLQVLKSTNPSWLTLDPDRHVVFAVNENGEGRGQVSSFSRDSASGALSLLNQAPSNGDEPTHSSLSTDGRFLFVANYGVKPDPGAASAV
;
A
#
# COMPACT_ATOMS: atom_id res chain seq x y z
N MET A 1 -45.39 -46.32 -37.14
CA MET A 1 -44.10 -45.65 -37.44
C MET A 1 -43.99 -44.40 -36.56
N LYS A 2 -43.38 -44.52 -35.37
CA LYS A 2 -43.30 -43.42 -34.39
C LYS A 2 -42.04 -42.59 -34.69
N ARG A 3 -42.20 -41.33 -35.08
CA ARG A 3 -41.10 -40.38 -35.21
C ARG A 3 -40.81 -39.78 -33.83
N LEU A 4 -39.64 -40.08 -33.28
CA LEU A 4 -39.16 -39.56 -32.00
C LEU A 4 -38.39 -38.26 -32.28
N LEU A 5 -38.93 -37.11 -31.89
CA LEU A 5 -38.17 -35.85 -31.83
C LEU A 5 -37.46 -35.80 -30.48
N MET A 6 -36.12 -35.69 -30.50
CA MET A 6 -35.28 -35.51 -29.31
C MET A 6 -34.98 -34.01 -29.17
N PRO A 7 -35.37 -33.33 -28.08
CA PRO A 7 -35.02 -31.93 -27.89
C PRO A 7 -33.57 -31.84 -27.41
N LEU A 8 -32.74 -31.13 -28.17
CA LEU A 8 -31.36 -30.81 -27.82
C LEU A 8 -31.37 -29.70 -26.76
N LEU A 9 -31.16 -30.06 -25.50
CA LEU A 9 -31.07 -29.11 -24.39
C LEU A 9 -29.68 -28.47 -24.39
N THR A 10 -29.54 -27.30 -25.02
CA THR A 10 -28.31 -26.49 -24.90
C THR A 10 -28.33 -25.81 -23.54
N ALA A 11 -27.62 -26.38 -22.56
CA ALA A 11 -27.34 -25.71 -21.29
C ALA A 11 -26.31 -24.60 -21.54
N SER A 12 -26.79 -23.36 -21.66
CA SER A 12 -25.93 -22.18 -21.71
C SER A 12 -25.44 -21.90 -20.29
N ALA A 13 -24.19 -22.25 -20.00
CA ALA A 13 -23.53 -21.87 -18.75
C ALA A 13 -23.29 -20.36 -18.77
N MET A 14 -24.16 -19.61 -18.09
CA MET A 14 -23.97 -18.20 -17.85
C MET A 14 -22.82 -18.05 -16.85
N LEU A 15 -21.63 -17.71 -17.35
CA LEU A 15 -20.51 -17.32 -16.50
C LEU A 15 -20.93 -16.05 -15.74
N LEU A 16 -21.26 -16.20 -14.46
CA LEU A 16 -21.32 -15.05 -13.56
C LEU A 16 -19.90 -14.54 -13.41
N THR A 17 -19.55 -13.51 -14.15
CA THR A 17 -18.42 -12.65 -13.80
C THR A 17 -18.83 -11.91 -12.54
N THR A 18 -18.42 -12.40 -11.37
CA THR A 18 -18.43 -11.56 -10.18
C THR A 18 -17.50 -10.40 -10.46
N ALA A 19 -18.04 -9.18 -10.51
CA ALA A 19 -17.18 -8.01 -10.45
C ALA A 19 -16.39 -8.13 -9.15
N ALA A 20 -15.06 -8.09 -9.24
CA ALA A 20 -14.18 -8.20 -8.09
C ALA A 20 -14.32 -6.92 -7.26
N HIS A 21 -15.30 -6.89 -6.36
CA HIS A 21 -15.58 -5.79 -5.45
C HIS A 21 -14.61 -5.73 -4.27
N SER A 22 -13.61 -6.62 -4.26
CA SER A 22 -12.58 -6.63 -3.25
C SER A 22 -11.35 -5.86 -3.66
N HIS A 23 -10.93 -4.96 -2.78
CA HIS A 23 -9.67 -4.23 -2.88
C HIS A 23 -8.73 -4.68 -1.77
N GLU A 24 -7.44 -4.44 -1.96
CA GLU A 24 -6.50 -4.47 -0.84
C GLU A 24 -6.39 -3.08 -0.23
N LEU A 25 -6.49 -3.01 1.10
CA LEU A 25 -6.24 -1.81 1.87
C LEU A 25 -4.90 -1.95 2.61
N LEU A 26 -4.06 -0.92 2.50
CA LEU A 26 -2.85 -0.79 3.30
C LEU A 26 -3.09 0.23 4.42
N VAL A 27 -2.77 -0.15 5.66
CA VAL A 27 -2.93 0.70 6.84
C VAL A 27 -1.60 0.80 7.55
N GLY A 28 -1.02 2.00 7.58
CA GLY A 28 0.14 2.34 8.38
C GLY A 28 -0.25 2.68 9.83
N THR A 29 0.52 2.21 10.82
CA THR A 29 0.30 2.47 12.24
C THR A 29 1.59 2.92 12.92
N HIS A 30 1.70 2.75 14.24
CA HIS A 30 2.92 3.00 15.01
C HIS A 30 3.93 1.82 14.95
N ASP A 31 3.52 0.59 14.61
CA ASP A 31 4.41 -0.58 14.70
C ASP A 31 4.38 -1.53 13.49
N ALA A 32 3.47 -1.30 12.54
CA ALA A 32 3.33 -2.15 11.38
C ALA A 32 2.60 -1.47 10.23
N ILE A 33 2.76 -2.08 9.05
CA ILE A 33 1.86 -1.92 7.93
C ILE A 33 0.97 -3.15 7.89
N TYR A 34 -0.34 -2.94 7.94
CA TYR A 34 -1.34 -3.99 7.80
C TYR A 34 -1.86 -4.01 6.37
N ARG A 35 -2.00 -5.21 5.80
CA ARG A 35 -2.71 -5.42 4.54
C ARG A 35 -4.01 -6.15 4.82
N TYR A 36 -5.12 -5.59 4.38
CA TYR A 36 -6.45 -6.16 4.54
C TYR A 36 -7.13 -6.35 3.19
N HIS A 37 -8.07 -7.29 3.16
CA HIS A 37 -9.11 -7.32 2.14
C HIS A 37 -10.22 -6.33 2.55
N PHE A 38 -10.66 -5.51 1.60
CA PHE A 38 -11.73 -4.53 1.75
C PHE A 38 -12.81 -4.79 0.73
N ASP A 39 -14.03 -5.05 1.20
CA ASP A 39 -15.21 -5.17 0.37
C ASP A 39 -15.84 -3.78 0.16
N SER A 40 -15.74 -3.27 -1.07
CA SER A 40 -16.30 -1.96 -1.44
C SER A 40 -17.83 -1.90 -1.46
N GLN A 41 -18.53 -3.04 -1.54
CA GLN A 41 -20.00 -3.06 -1.50
C GLN A 41 -20.52 -2.92 -0.07
N THR A 42 -19.88 -3.60 0.88
CA THR A 42 -20.32 -3.62 2.28
C THR A 42 -19.59 -2.59 3.14
N GLY A 43 -18.45 -2.07 2.67
CA GLY A 43 -17.57 -1.18 3.42
C GLY A 43 -16.80 -1.88 4.55
N GLN A 44 -16.74 -3.21 4.53
CA GLN A 44 -16.12 -3.99 5.59
C GLN A 44 -14.69 -4.42 5.23
N LEU A 45 -13.85 -4.50 6.26
CA LEU A 45 -12.57 -5.19 6.20
C LEU A 45 -12.75 -6.61 6.74
N ASP A 46 -11.99 -7.54 6.18
CA ASP A 46 -11.86 -8.87 6.78
C ASP A 46 -11.27 -8.75 8.19
N ASN A 47 -11.77 -9.55 9.14
CA ASN A 47 -11.30 -9.50 10.53
C ASN A 47 -9.83 -9.90 10.70
N THR A 48 -9.26 -10.60 9.71
CA THR A 48 -7.87 -11.05 9.72
C THR A 48 -7.10 -10.35 8.60
N PRO A 49 -5.96 -9.70 8.91
CA PRO A 49 -5.12 -9.10 7.88
C PRO A 49 -4.49 -10.19 7.00
N LEU A 50 -4.37 -9.91 5.70
CA LEU A 50 -3.61 -10.68 4.73
C LEU A 50 -2.11 -10.69 5.07
N GLN A 51 -1.60 -9.61 5.66
CA GLN A 51 -0.23 -9.50 6.15
C GLN A 51 -0.15 -8.45 7.26
N VAL A 52 0.71 -8.71 8.24
CA VAL A 52 1.21 -7.70 9.19
C VAL A 52 2.72 -7.59 8.99
N LEU A 53 3.17 -6.48 8.43
CA LEU A 53 4.59 -6.22 8.17
C LEU A 53 5.14 -5.27 9.23
N LYS A 54 6.03 -5.75 10.09
CA LYS A 54 6.64 -4.93 11.13
C LYS A 54 7.53 -3.83 10.52
N SER A 55 7.30 -2.60 10.96
CA SER A 55 8.07 -1.41 10.59
C SER A 55 7.88 -0.35 11.69
N THR A 56 8.89 0.47 11.96
CA THR A 56 8.81 1.47 13.04
C THR A 56 8.03 2.70 12.58
N ASN A 57 6.94 3.06 13.26
CA ASN A 57 6.12 4.24 12.99
C ASN A 57 5.80 4.52 11.49
N PRO A 58 5.32 3.54 10.68
CA PRO A 58 4.97 3.77 9.28
C PRO A 58 3.68 4.60 9.16
N SER A 59 3.72 5.90 9.47
CA SER A 59 2.54 6.75 9.64
C SER A 59 1.90 7.21 8.33
N TRP A 60 2.68 7.23 7.23
CA TRP A 60 2.19 7.62 5.91
C TRP A 60 2.68 6.66 4.83
N LEU A 61 1.78 6.26 3.92
CA LEU A 61 2.08 5.34 2.83
C LEU A 61 1.84 6.00 1.47
N THR A 62 2.78 5.82 0.55
CA THR A 62 2.70 6.29 -0.84
C THR A 62 2.99 5.13 -1.78
N LEU A 63 2.09 4.84 -2.72
CA LEU A 63 2.35 3.86 -3.78
C LEU A 63 2.97 4.54 -4.99
N ASP A 64 3.82 3.82 -5.71
CA ASP A 64 4.20 4.20 -7.06
C ASP A 64 3.03 4.04 -8.06
N PRO A 65 3.07 4.68 -9.23
CA PRO A 65 2.00 4.63 -10.22
C PRO A 65 1.64 3.21 -10.66
N ASP A 66 2.65 2.34 -10.77
CA ASP A 66 2.50 0.94 -11.20
C ASP A 66 2.14 0.00 -10.04
N ARG A 67 2.11 0.50 -8.79
CA ARG A 67 1.76 -0.22 -7.56
C ARG A 67 2.67 -1.42 -7.26
N HIS A 68 3.92 -1.34 -7.70
CA HIS A 68 4.98 -2.31 -7.44
C HIS A 68 5.82 -1.96 -6.20
N VAL A 69 5.80 -0.71 -5.77
CA VAL A 69 6.56 -0.22 -4.61
C VAL A 69 5.65 0.59 -3.69
N VAL A 70 5.74 0.29 -2.40
CA VAL A 70 5.13 1.09 -1.34
C VAL A 70 6.25 1.80 -0.59
N PHE A 71 6.15 3.11 -0.48
CA PHE A 71 6.99 3.91 0.40
C PHE A 71 6.24 4.15 1.71
N ALA A 72 6.91 3.97 2.84
CA ALA A 72 6.41 4.35 4.14
C ALA A 72 7.31 5.41 4.74
N VAL A 73 6.71 6.51 5.16
CA VAL A 73 7.36 7.46 6.07
C VAL A 73 7.41 6.82 7.44
N ASN A 74 8.59 6.79 8.05
CA ASN A 74 8.82 6.30 9.41
C ASN A 74 8.99 7.50 10.35
N GLU A 75 7.89 7.89 11.01
CA GLU A 75 7.75 9.06 11.87
C GLU A 75 8.44 8.86 13.22
N ASN A 76 9.75 8.70 13.17
CA ASN A 76 10.59 8.61 14.34
C ASN A 76 11.20 9.99 14.62
N GLY A 77 11.20 10.37 15.90
CA GLY A 77 11.86 11.57 16.40
C GLY A 77 13.36 11.40 16.69
N GLU A 78 13.96 12.46 17.24
CA GLU A 78 15.35 12.55 17.69
C GLU A 78 16.40 12.32 16.59
N GLY A 79 16.11 12.78 15.37
CA GLY A 79 16.95 12.64 14.18
C GLY A 79 16.98 11.22 13.62
N ARG A 80 15.97 10.41 13.94
CA ARG A 80 15.80 9.05 13.40
C ARG A 80 14.71 8.95 12.34
N GLY A 81 14.21 10.09 11.86
CA GLY A 81 13.27 10.19 10.75
C GLY A 81 13.80 9.47 9.51
N GLN A 82 12.97 8.60 8.95
CA GLN A 82 13.36 7.70 7.86
C GLN A 82 12.22 7.52 6.87
N VAL A 83 12.56 6.97 5.70
CA VAL A 83 11.61 6.40 4.75
C VAL A 83 12.04 4.98 4.45
N SER A 84 11.10 4.05 4.54
CA SER A 84 11.25 2.68 4.09
C SER A 84 10.58 2.50 2.73
N SER A 85 11.15 1.64 1.88
CA SER A 85 10.55 1.20 0.62
C SER A 85 10.32 -0.30 0.66
N PHE A 86 9.20 -0.75 0.10
CA PHE A 86 8.79 -2.15 0.09
C PHE A 86 8.37 -2.55 -1.31
N SER A 87 8.82 -3.71 -1.79
CA SER A 87 8.30 -4.31 -3.01
C SER A 87 6.94 -4.90 -2.73
N ARG A 88 6.02 -4.76 -3.68
CA ARG A 88 4.70 -5.38 -3.66
C ARG A 88 4.63 -6.44 -4.75
N ASP A 89 4.49 -7.70 -4.34
CA ASP A 89 4.34 -8.82 -5.26
C ASP A 89 3.07 -8.67 -6.10
N SER A 90 3.17 -8.82 -7.41
CA SER A 90 2.07 -8.56 -8.34
C SER A 90 0.95 -9.61 -8.26
N ALA A 91 1.27 -10.83 -7.80
CA ALA A 91 0.31 -11.92 -7.72
C ALA A 91 -0.43 -11.96 -6.38
N SER A 92 0.30 -11.80 -5.28
CA SER A 92 -0.19 -11.96 -3.91
C SER A 92 -0.40 -10.66 -3.14
N GLY A 93 0.10 -9.52 -3.66
CA GLY A 93 0.11 -8.24 -2.96
C GLY A 93 1.07 -8.18 -1.77
N ALA A 94 1.85 -9.24 -1.53
CA ALA A 94 2.76 -9.33 -0.39
C ALA A 94 3.83 -8.23 -0.42
N LEU A 95 4.01 -7.56 0.72
CA LEU A 95 5.02 -6.54 0.91
C LEU A 95 6.29 -7.14 1.48
N SER A 96 7.44 -6.72 0.95
CA SER A 96 8.78 -7.09 1.45
C SER A 96 9.69 -5.87 1.47
N LEU A 97 10.48 -5.70 2.54
CA LEU A 97 11.39 -4.54 2.67
C LEU A 97 12.43 -4.56 1.55
N LEU A 98 12.60 -3.43 0.86
CA LEU A 98 13.64 -3.21 -0.14
C LEU A 98 14.80 -2.39 0.42
N ASN A 99 14.49 -1.24 1.01
CA ASN A 99 15.51 -0.31 1.49
C ASN A 99 14.95 0.65 2.56
N GLN A 100 15.83 1.29 3.31
CA GLN A 100 15.54 2.40 4.22
C GLN A 100 16.55 3.53 4.01
N ALA A 101 16.07 4.77 4.02
CA ALA A 101 16.90 5.95 3.89
C ALA A 101 16.52 7.00 4.96
N PRO A 102 17.48 7.80 5.46
CA PRO A 102 17.16 8.90 6.35
C PRO A 102 16.31 9.94 5.62
N SER A 103 15.31 10.53 6.29
CA SER A 103 14.57 11.68 5.76
C SER A 103 15.37 12.98 5.87
N ASN A 104 16.50 12.95 6.59
CA ASN A 104 17.32 14.11 6.96
C ASN A 104 16.55 15.19 7.73
N GLY A 105 15.40 14.84 8.30
CA GLY A 105 14.66 15.64 9.25
C GLY A 105 14.22 14.80 10.43
N ASP A 106 13.29 15.33 11.20
CA ASP A 106 12.71 14.70 12.36
C ASP A 106 11.19 14.59 12.23
N GLU A 107 10.65 13.48 12.72
CA GLU A 107 9.20 13.22 12.68
C GLU A 107 8.62 13.47 11.26
N PRO A 108 9.11 12.75 10.23
CA PRO A 108 8.52 12.84 8.90
C PRO A 108 7.05 12.43 8.95
N THR A 109 6.18 13.17 8.26
CA THR A 109 4.71 13.01 8.44
C THR A 109 3.95 12.74 7.15
N HIS A 110 4.53 13.09 6.01
CA HIS A 110 3.87 12.94 4.71
C HIS A 110 4.89 12.68 3.61
N SER A 111 4.50 11.95 2.58
CA SER A 111 5.28 11.87 1.35
C SER A 111 4.43 11.92 0.09
N SER A 112 5.05 12.31 -1.02
CA SER A 112 4.44 12.28 -2.35
C SER A 112 5.51 11.97 -3.39
N LEU A 113 5.09 11.31 -4.47
CA LEU A 113 5.98 10.94 -5.56
C LEU A 113 5.88 11.95 -6.70
N SER A 114 6.99 12.23 -7.39
CA SER A 114 6.94 12.93 -8.67
C SER A 114 6.12 12.13 -9.69
N THR A 115 5.52 12.80 -10.66
CA THR A 115 4.69 12.15 -11.70
C THR A 115 5.45 11.08 -12.48
N ASP A 116 6.75 11.26 -12.67
CA ASP A 116 7.63 10.29 -13.35
C ASP A 116 8.20 9.20 -12.41
N GLY A 117 7.82 9.20 -11.14
CA GLY A 117 8.22 8.22 -10.14
C GLY A 117 9.67 8.29 -9.68
N ARG A 118 10.46 9.24 -10.19
CA ARG A 118 11.92 9.30 -9.94
C ARG A 118 12.29 9.93 -8.60
N PHE A 119 11.40 10.74 -8.02
CA PHE A 119 11.66 11.46 -6.77
C PHE A 119 10.53 11.22 -5.78
N LEU A 120 10.91 11.00 -4.52
CA LEU A 120 9.99 11.03 -3.38
C LEU A 120 10.27 12.28 -2.57
N PHE A 121 9.24 13.11 -2.37
CA PHE A 121 9.27 14.28 -1.51
C PHE A 121 8.72 13.91 -0.14
N VAL A 122 9.38 14.35 0.92
CA VAL A 122 9.02 14.04 2.30
C VAL A 122 8.88 15.35 3.08
N ALA A 123 7.77 15.50 3.81
CA ALA A 123 7.60 16.58 4.77
C ALA A 123 8.02 16.10 6.16
N ASN A 124 8.83 16.90 6.85
CA ASN A 124 9.25 16.65 8.22
C ASN A 124 8.60 17.68 9.14
N TYR A 125 8.02 17.27 10.28
CA TYR A 125 7.52 18.22 11.28
C TYR A 125 8.66 19.02 11.90
N GLY A 126 9.83 18.40 12.06
CA GLY A 126 11.01 19.02 12.64
C GLY A 126 12.28 18.74 11.84
N VAL A 127 13.33 19.44 12.23
CA VAL A 127 14.71 19.13 11.88
C VAL A 127 15.55 19.40 13.13
N LYS A 128 16.62 18.65 13.35
CA LYS A 128 17.58 19.06 14.37
C LYS A 128 18.25 20.36 13.92
N PRO A 129 18.48 21.34 14.82
CA PRO A 129 19.31 22.49 14.50
C PRO A 129 20.71 22.01 14.11
N ASP A 130 21.07 22.16 12.84
CA ASP A 130 22.43 21.98 12.38
C ASP A 130 23.13 23.37 12.41
N PRO A 131 24.20 23.57 13.20
CA PRO A 131 24.94 24.82 13.20
C PRO A 131 25.63 25.15 11.86
N GLY A 132 25.64 24.23 10.87
CA GLY A 132 26.26 24.40 9.56
C GLY A 132 25.32 24.60 8.37
N ALA A 133 24.00 24.44 8.53
CA ALA A 133 23.03 24.56 7.42
C ALA A 133 22.05 25.71 7.66
N ALA A 134 22.16 26.75 6.84
CA ALA A 134 21.24 27.88 6.86
C ALA A 134 19.92 27.57 6.15
N SER A 135 18.80 27.77 6.87
CA SER A 135 17.40 27.95 6.39
C SER A 135 16.74 26.71 5.75
N ALA A 136 15.43 26.51 5.77
CA ALA A 136 14.29 27.38 6.04
C ALA A 136 13.13 26.52 6.58
N VAL A 137 12.26 27.13 7.39
CA VAL A 137 10.84 26.77 7.41
C VAL A 137 10.17 27.51 6.27
#